data_AF-A0AAE9AXT8-F1
#
_entry.id   AF-A0AAE9AXT8-F1
#
_cell.length_a   1.000
_cell.length_b   1.000
_cell.length_c   1.000
_cell.angle_alpha   90.00
_cell.angle_beta   90.00
_cell.angle_gamma   90.00
#
_symmetry.space_group_name_H-M   'P 1'
#
loop_
_entity.id
_entity.type
_entity.pdbx_description
1 polymer ?
#
loop_
_entity_poly.entity_id
_entity_poly.type
_entity_poly.pdbx_seq_one_letter_code
_entity_poly.pdbx_strand_id
1 'polypeptide(L)'
;MTDQHFRLRQGGRVDRGTVLRFTVDGRELTGHPGDTVASALLANGLVEVAPSLYHGRPRGIVAAGVEEPGALLQLDGPCSEGMLPATTVELYDGLSATTLSGMGRLDPTPDPAVYDKKYVHTDVLVVGAGPAGLAAAAAAADSGARVILVDDQPEPGGSLLSGRTERVGAQTAPEWVAEVRAALDAAPEVVVLHRTT
;
A
#
# COMPACT_ATOMS: atom_id res chain seq x y z
N MET A 1 -0.11 25.41 -3.96
CA MET A 1 -0.50 24.80 -2.67
C MET A 1 -1.64 23.87 -2.95
N THR A 2 -1.56 22.61 -2.52
CA THR A 2 -2.67 21.66 -2.61
C THR A 2 -3.77 22.09 -1.63
N ASP A 3 -5.02 22.11 -2.06
CA ASP A 3 -6.18 22.58 -1.27
C ASP A 3 -6.73 21.48 -0.33
N GLN A 4 -5.85 20.60 0.14
CA GLN A 4 -6.21 19.41 0.93
C GLN A 4 -6.49 19.77 2.39
N HIS A 5 -7.60 20.46 2.65
CA HIS A 5 -8.02 20.89 3.99
C HIS A 5 -8.24 19.74 4.98
N PHE A 6 -8.51 18.52 4.49
CA PHE A 6 -8.74 17.33 5.31
C PHE A 6 -7.44 16.56 5.63
N ARG A 7 -6.30 16.97 5.06
CA ARG A 7 -4.99 16.38 5.38
C ARG A 7 -4.37 17.08 6.59
N LEU A 8 -3.86 16.27 7.53
CA LEU A 8 -3.06 16.81 8.63
C LEU A 8 -1.75 17.42 8.13
N ARG A 9 -1.35 18.55 8.74
CA ARG A 9 -0.13 19.29 8.39
C ARG A 9 1.16 18.47 8.52
N GLN A 10 1.20 17.49 9.41
CA GLN A 10 2.36 16.66 9.72
C GLN A 10 1.95 15.19 9.93
N GLY A 11 2.93 14.29 9.94
CA GLY A 11 2.75 12.84 10.10
C GLY A 11 2.41 12.11 8.80
N GLY A 12 2.00 10.85 8.88
CA GLY A 12 1.77 10.00 7.71
C GLY A 12 3.05 9.66 6.95
N ARG A 13 2.98 8.68 6.06
CA ARG A 13 4.13 8.16 5.30
C ARG A 13 4.08 8.65 3.85
N VAL A 14 4.07 9.97 3.69
CA VAL A 14 3.94 10.63 2.38
C VAL A 14 5.00 11.72 2.17
N ASP A 15 5.50 11.85 0.94
CA ASP A 15 6.39 12.94 0.54
C ASP A 15 5.59 14.19 0.15
N ARG A 16 5.58 15.18 1.06
CA ARG A 16 4.87 16.46 0.84
C ARG A 16 5.64 17.43 -0.06
N GLY A 17 6.91 17.16 -0.36
CA GLY A 17 7.71 17.98 -1.27
C GLY A 17 7.29 17.84 -2.73
N THR A 18 6.66 16.72 -3.07
CA THR A 18 6.21 16.39 -4.42
C THR A 18 4.69 16.35 -4.49
N VAL A 19 4.10 16.96 -5.52
CA VAL A 19 2.65 16.92 -5.76
C VAL A 19 2.38 16.04 -6.97
N LEU A 20 1.53 15.03 -6.79
CA LEU A 20 0.99 14.20 -7.86
C LEU A 20 -0.40 14.69 -8.25
N ARG A 21 -0.72 14.63 -9.53
CA ARG A 21 -2.06 14.89 -10.06
C ARG A 21 -2.70 13.59 -10.48
N PHE A 22 -3.97 13.42 -10.19
CA PHE A 22 -4.70 12.21 -10.58
C PHE A 22 -6.18 12.54 -10.78
N THR A 23 -6.91 11.64 -11.44
CA THR A 23 -8.33 11.81 -11.75
C THR A 23 -9.11 10.62 -11.21
N VAL A 24 -10.21 10.89 -10.49
CA VAL A 24 -11.17 9.87 -10.10
C VAL A 24 -12.58 10.32 -10.49
N ASP A 25 -13.31 9.48 -11.21
CA ASP A 25 -14.66 9.78 -11.72
C ASP A 25 -14.74 11.13 -12.48
N GLY A 26 -13.69 11.41 -13.27
CA GLY A 26 -13.55 12.66 -14.05
C GLY A 26 -13.21 13.91 -13.23
N ARG A 27 -12.94 13.79 -11.92
CA ARG A 27 -12.52 14.91 -11.06
C ARG A 27 -11.00 14.91 -10.90
N GLU A 28 -10.35 16.00 -11.29
CA GLU A 28 -8.93 16.20 -11.03
C GLU A 28 -8.68 16.49 -9.54
N LEU A 29 -7.73 15.76 -8.97
CA LEU A 29 -7.34 15.79 -7.57
C LEU A 29 -5.82 15.86 -7.45
N THR A 30 -5.36 16.18 -6.25
CA THR A 30 -3.92 16.19 -5.93
C THR A 30 -3.62 15.27 -4.77
N GLY A 31 -2.41 14.75 -4.74
CA GLY A 31 -1.90 13.90 -3.66
C GLY A 31 -0.38 13.93 -3.61
N HIS A 32 0.20 12.99 -2.89
CA HIS A 32 1.62 12.91 -2.62
C HIS A 32 2.14 11.49 -2.83
N PRO A 33 3.42 11.30 -3.24
CA PRO A 33 4.01 9.97 -3.20
C PRO A 33 3.88 9.34 -1.81
N GLY A 34 3.50 8.06 -1.77
CA GLY A 34 3.16 7.33 -0.54
C GLY A 34 1.65 7.36 -0.19
N ASP A 35 0.85 8.18 -0.86
CA ASP A 35 -0.60 8.02 -0.79
C ASP A 35 -1.06 6.76 -1.53
N THR A 36 -2.16 6.20 -1.06
CA THR A 36 -3.03 5.34 -1.86
C THR A 36 -4.16 6.18 -2.44
N VAL A 37 -4.90 5.67 -3.43
CA VAL A 37 -6.06 6.40 -3.96
C VAL A 37 -7.05 6.70 -2.83
N ALA A 38 -7.28 5.78 -1.91
CA ALA A 38 -8.15 6.00 -0.74
C ALA A 38 -7.66 7.13 0.16
N SER A 39 -6.37 7.15 0.55
CA SER A 39 -5.85 8.21 1.41
C SER A 39 -5.89 9.58 0.72
N ALA A 40 -5.64 9.62 -0.58
CA ALA A 40 -5.72 10.83 -1.39
C ALA A 40 -7.16 11.33 -1.54
N LEU A 41 -8.15 10.45 -1.74
CA LEU A 41 -9.57 10.82 -1.78
C LEU A 41 -10.01 11.47 -0.45
N LEU A 42 -9.69 10.84 0.67
CA LEU A 42 -10.00 11.37 2.01
C LEU A 42 -9.34 12.73 2.25
N ALA A 43 -8.08 12.90 1.83
CA ALA A 43 -7.36 14.16 1.95
C ALA A 43 -7.99 15.31 1.14
N ASN A 44 -8.69 14.99 0.04
CA ASN A 44 -9.46 15.95 -0.75
C ASN A 44 -10.94 16.05 -0.30
N GLY A 45 -11.31 15.43 0.83
CA GLY A 45 -12.67 15.50 1.39
C GLY A 45 -13.69 14.57 0.74
N LEU A 46 -13.24 13.62 -0.08
CA LEU A 46 -14.10 12.66 -0.75
C LEU A 46 -14.18 11.39 0.11
N VAL A 47 -15.28 11.27 0.86
CA VAL A 47 -15.55 10.13 1.74
C VAL A 47 -16.44 9.08 1.06
N GLU A 48 -17.41 9.53 0.26
CA GLU A 48 -18.26 8.64 -0.56
C GLU A 48 -17.49 8.23 -1.82
N VAL A 49 -17.52 6.93 -2.15
CA VAL A 49 -16.79 6.35 -3.28
C VAL A 49 -17.77 5.89 -4.35
N ALA A 50 -18.46 4.77 -4.12
CA ALA A 50 -19.46 4.23 -5.04
C ALA A 50 -20.64 3.65 -4.25
N PRO A 51 -21.86 3.62 -4.82
CA PRO A 51 -23.00 3.00 -4.16
C PRO A 51 -22.85 1.47 -4.07
N SER A 52 -23.50 0.85 -3.10
CA SER A 52 -23.50 -0.61 -2.94
C SER A 52 -24.10 -1.33 -4.15
N LEU A 53 -23.51 -2.45 -4.55
CA LEU A 53 -23.89 -3.27 -5.71
C LEU A 53 -25.40 -3.47 -5.88
N TYR A 54 -26.08 -4.05 -4.89
CA TYR A 54 -27.48 -4.46 -5.06
C TYR A 54 -28.51 -3.39 -4.67
N HIS A 55 -28.19 -2.52 -3.72
CA HIS A 55 -29.18 -1.65 -3.08
C HIS A 55 -28.97 -0.16 -3.37
N GLY A 56 -27.95 0.21 -4.14
CA GLY A 56 -27.66 1.61 -4.47
C GLY A 56 -27.37 2.49 -3.25
N ARG A 57 -27.08 1.92 -2.08
CA ARG A 57 -26.85 2.67 -0.84
C ARG A 57 -25.52 3.42 -0.92
N PRO A 58 -25.44 4.67 -0.44
CA PRO A 58 -24.16 5.37 -0.32
C PRO A 58 -23.14 4.52 0.47
N ARG A 59 -21.92 4.38 -0.07
CA ARG A 59 -20.78 3.76 0.62
C ARG A 59 -19.55 4.66 0.49
N GLY A 60 -18.73 4.61 1.53
CA GLY A 60 -17.42 5.23 1.55
C GLY A 60 -16.32 4.21 1.81
N ILE A 61 -15.11 4.71 2.00
CA ILE A 61 -13.95 3.92 2.43
C ILE A 61 -14.20 3.40 3.85
N VAL A 62 -13.92 2.13 4.09
CA VAL A 62 -14.17 1.44 5.38
C VAL A 62 -12.87 1.00 6.06
N ALA A 63 -11.87 0.60 5.28
CA ALA A 63 -10.61 0.05 5.76
C ALA A 63 -9.39 0.85 5.26
N ALA A 64 -8.19 0.32 5.48
CA ALA A 64 -6.93 0.92 5.04
C ALA A 64 -5.94 -0.12 4.48
N GLY A 65 -6.43 -1.30 4.08
CA GLY A 65 -5.63 -2.39 3.54
C GLY A 65 -6.43 -3.26 2.57
N VAL A 66 -5.98 -4.51 2.40
CA VAL A 66 -6.59 -5.51 1.50
C VAL A 66 -8.01 -5.92 1.90
N GLU A 67 -8.41 -5.64 3.14
CA GLU A 67 -9.72 -5.97 3.70
C GLU A 67 -10.84 -4.99 3.30
N GLU A 68 -10.55 -3.98 2.46
CA GLU A 68 -11.53 -2.98 1.98
C GLU A 68 -12.66 -3.64 1.16
N PRO A 69 -13.92 -3.58 1.63
CA PRO A 69 -15.01 -4.32 1.00
C PRO A 69 -15.76 -3.55 -0.10
N GLY A 70 -15.59 -2.23 -0.22
CA GLY A 70 -16.49 -1.38 -1.00
C GLY A 70 -15.83 -0.33 -1.90
N ALA A 71 -14.74 0.30 -1.45
CA ALA A 71 -14.01 1.30 -2.23
C ALA A 71 -13.14 0.62 -3.29
N LEU A 72 -13.77 0.15 -4.36
CA LEU A 72 -13.12 -0.54 -5.48
C LEU A 72 -13.00 0.38 -6.69
N LEU A 73 -11.95 0.16 -7.49
CA LEU A 73 -11.58 0.99 -8.63
C LEU A 73 -11.40 0.17 -9.90
N GLN A 74 -11.69 0.81 -11.02
CA GLN A 74 -11.11 0.50 -12.33
C GLN A 74 -10.01 1.53 -12.58
N LEU A 75 -8.78 1.09 -12.79
CA LEU A 75 -7.72 1.95 -13.30
C LEU A 75 -7.84 2.06 -14.81
N ASP A 76 -7.86 3.30 -15.30
CA ASP A 76 -7.87 3.60 -16.72
C ASP A 76 -6.43 3.68 -17.24
N GLY A 77 -6.20 3.24 -18.47
CA GLY A 77 -4.87 3.29 -19.08
C GLY A 77 -4.74 2.31 -20.25
N PRO A 78 -3.51 2.12 -20.76
CA PRO A 78 -3.23 1.18 -21.85
C PRO A 78 -3.58 -0.27 -21.51
N CYS A 79 -3.58 -0.60 -20.20
CA CYS A 79 -3.98 -1.89 -19.65
C CYS A 79 -4.91 -1.57 -18.48
N SER A 80 -6.21 -1.50 -18.74
CA SER A 80 -7.17 -1.16 -17.71
C SER A 80 -7.37 -2.34 -16.76
N GLU A 81 -7.19 -2.10 -15.47
CA GLU A 81 -7.29 -3.13 -14.43
C GLU A 81 -8.46 -2.81 -13.48
N GLY A 82 -9.33 -3.79 -13.25
CA GLY A 82 -10.57 -3.62 -12.51
C GLY A 82 -10.58 -4.30 -11.15
N MET A 83 -11.55 -3.94 -10.31
CA MET A 83 -11.77 -4.53 -8.98
C MET A 83 -10.62 -4.33 -7.99
N LEU A 84 -9.82 -3.28 -8.19
CA LEU A 84 -8.69 -2.97 -7.31
C LEU A 84 -9.17 -2.20 -6.07
N PRO A 85 -8.82 -2.60 -4.85
CA PRO A 85 -9.13 -1.83 -3.65
C PRO A 85 -8.39 -0.50 -3.64
N ALA A 86 -9.13 0.62 -3.52
CA ALA A 86 -8.56 1.97 -3.48
C ALA A 86 -7.52 2.16 -2.36
N THR A 87 -7.62 1.35 -1.31
CA THR A 87 -6.72 1.30 -0.15
C THR A 87 -5.36 0.68 -0.46
N THR A 88 -5.22 -0.04 -1.58
CA THR A 88 -3.99 -0.75 -1.98
C THR A 88 -3.39 -0.21 -3.28
N VAL A 89 -4.16 0.54 -4.06
CA VAL A 89 -3.64 1.22 -5.25
C VAL A 89 -2.81 2.42 -4.81
N GLU A 90 -1.51 2.34 -5.03
CA GLU A 90 -0.58 3.44 -4.79
C GLU A 90 -0.71 4.55 -5.84
N LEU A 91 -0.64 5.78 -5.36
CA LEU A 91 -0.80 6.96 -6.19
C LEU A 91 0.46 7.20 -7.03
N TYR A 92 0.27 7.42 -8.34
CA TYR A 92 1.28 7.91 -9.25
C TYR A 92 0.76 9.11 -10.06
N ASP A 93 1.67 9.91 -10.61
CA ASP A 93 1.29 11.10 -11.37
C ASP A 93 0.57 10.71 -12.68
N GLY A 94 -0.56 11.35 -12.95
CA GLY A 94 -1.40 11.06 -14.10
C GLY A 94 -2.33 9.84 -13.94
N LEU A 95 -2.41 9.24 -12.74
CA LEU A 95 -3.35 8.13 -12.48
C LEU A 95 -4.78 8.56 -12.83
N SER A 96 -5.50 7.74 -13.58
CA SER A 96 -6.93 7.89 -13.86
C SER A 96 -7.67 6.65 -13.37
N ALA A 97 -8.77 6.86 -12.67
CA ALA A 97 -9.59 5.77 -12.16
C ALA A 97 -11.09 6.09 -12.17
N THR A 98 -11.89 5.04 -12.22
CA THR A 98 -13.34 5.08 -12.03
C THR A 98 -13.72 4.24 -10.82
N THR A 99 -14.60 4.74 -9.96
CA THR A 99 -15.09 3.99 -8.80
C THR A 99 -16.12 2.93 -9.22
N LEU A 100 -16.14 1.80 -8.51
CA LEU A 100 -16.93 0.64 -8.89
C LEU A 100 -17.98 0.28 -7.83
N SER A 101 -19.20 0.02 -8.27
CA SER A 101 -20.27 -0.55 -7.45
C SER A 101 -20.20 -2.08 -7.40
N GLY A 102 -19.03 -2.65 -7.09
CA GLY A 102 -18.85 -4.10 -6.93
C GLY A 102 -18.87 -4.93 -8.23
N MET A 103 -18.87 -4.29 -9.40
CA MET A 103 -18.76 -4.93 -10.70
C MET A 103 -17.63 -4.28 -11.51
N GLY A 104 -16.60 -5.06 -11.83
CA GLY A 104 -15.48 -4.63 -12.66
C GLY A 104 -15.73 -4.84 -14.15
N ARG A 105 -14.86 -4.25 -14.97
CA ARG A 105 -14.85 -4.43 -16.42
C ARG A 105 -13.48 -4.93 -16.84
N LEU A 106 -13.46 -5.97 -17.68
CA LEU A 106 -12.22 -6.40 -18.32
C LEU A 106 -11.87 -5.45 -19.46
N ASP A 107 -10.59 -5.13 -19.59
CA ASP A 107 -10.06 -4.51 -20.79
C ASP A 107 -10.07 -5.54 -21.93
N PRO A 108 -10.72 -5.26 -23.07
CA PRO A 108 -10.65 -6.15 -24.24
C PRO A 108 -9.27 -6.13 -24.93
N THR A 109 -8.41 -5.16 -24.60
CA THR A 109 -7.08 -5.02 -25.17
C THR A 109 -6.16 -6.10 -24.62
N PRO A 110 -5.39 -6.82 -25.47
CA PRO A 110 -4.38 -7.75 -25.00
C PRO A 110 -3.36 -7.04 -24.12
N ASP A 111 -3.06 -7.63 -22.97
CA ASP A 111 -2.09 -7.10 -22.02
C ASP A 111 -0.65 -7.23 -22.57
N PRO A 112 0.06 -6.11 -22.82
CA PRO A 112 1.45 -6.08 -23.27
C PRO A 112 2.46 -6.24 -22.12
N ALA A 113 2.03 -6.33 -20.86
CA ALA A 113 2.94 -6.44 -19.73
C ALA A 113 3.73 -7.76 -19.74
N VAL A 114 4.94 -7.71 -19.16
CA VAL A 114 5.83 -8.87 -19.07
C VAL A 114 5.76 -9.43 -17.66
N TYR A 115 5.40 -10.69 -17.56
CA TYR A 115 5.34 -11.44 -16.31
C TYR A 115 6.32 -12.60 -16.38
N ASP A 116 7.19 -12.72 -15.37
CA ASP A 116 8.12 -13.82 -15.23
C ASP A 116 7.89 -14.59 -13.92
N LYS A 117 8.76 -15.58 -13.66
CA LYS A 117 8.69 -16.41 -12.46
C LYS A 117 10.11 -16.70 -11.98
N LYS A 118 10.26 -16.78 -10.66
CA LYS A 118 11.50 -17.20 -10.01
C LYS A 118 11.22 -18.39 -9.09
N TYR A 119 12.12 -19.36 -9.11
CA TYR A 119 12.09 -20.52 -8.22
C TYR A 119 13.33 -20.48 -7.34
N VAL A 120 13.12 -20.42 -6.03
CA VAL A 120 14.20 -20.33 -5.03
C VAL A 120 13.92 -21.27 -3.86
N HIS A 121 14.99 -21.63 -3.15
CA HIS A 121 14.89 -22.31 -1.87
C HIS A 121 15.38 -21.35 -0.78
N THR A 122 14.76 -21.43 0.39
CA THR A 122 15.17 -20.72 1.60
C THR A 122 15.11 -21.69 2.78
N ASP A 123 15.85 -21.40 3.85
CA ASP A 123 15.81 -22.22 5.05
C ASP A 123 14.64 -21.76 5.95
N VAL A 124 14.41 -20.44 6.00
CA VAL A 124 13.28 -19.82 6.70
C VAL A 124 12.54 -18.88 5.75
N LEU A 125 11.20 -18.99 5.70
CA LEU A 125 10.30 -18.02 5.07
C LEU A 125 9.48 -17.36 6.17
N VAL A 126 9.54 -16.03 6.23
CA VAL A 126 8.72 -15.20 7.12
C VAL A 126 7.70 -14.45 6.29
N VAL A 127 6.42 -14.57 6.64
CA VAL A 127 5.30 -13.91 5.95
C VAL A 127 4.71 -12.84 6.86
N GLY A 128 4.74 -11.60 6.40
CA GLY A 128 4.37 -10.39 7.13
C GLY A 128 5.57 -9.73 7.79
N ALA A 129 5.84 -8.49 7.46
CA ALA A 129 6.89 -7.63 8.01
C ALA A 129 6.36 -6.66 9.08
N GLY A 130 5.36 -7.09 9.85
CA GLY A 130 5.00 -6.47 11.11
C GLY A 130 6.04 -6.70 12.21
N PRO A 131 5.80 -6.26 13.46
CA PRO A 131 6.76 -6.41 14.56
C PRO A 131 7.18 -7.86 14.80
N ALA A 132 6.23 -8.79 14.75
CA ALA A 132 6.51 -10.20 14.95
C ALA A 132 7.39 -10.79 13.84
N GLY A 133 7.09 -10.49 12.58
CA GLY A 133 7.85 -11.01 11.45
C GLY A 133 9.22 -10.37 11.30
N LEU A 134 9.35 -9.06 11.57
CA LEU A 134 10.65 -8.39 11.63
C LEU A 134 11.55 -9.01 12.71
N ALA A 135 11.02 -9.25 13.91
CA ALA A 135 11.77 -9.91 14.97
C ALA A 135 12.13 -11.36 14.61
N ALA A 136 11.21 -12.11 14.00
CA ALA A 136 11.47 -13.49 13.56
C ALA A 136 12.54 -13.56 12.45
N ALA A 137 12.47 -12.67 11.47
CA ALA A 137 13.46 -12.58 10.40
C ALA A 137 14.84 -12.21 10.93
N ALA A 138 14.92 -11.24 11.87
CA ALA A 138 16.18 -10.85 12.50
C ALA A 138 16.81 -12.02 13.27
N ALA A 139 16.03 -12.71 14.10
CA ALA A 139 16.51 -13.87 14.85
C ALA A 139 16.95 -15.02 13.93
N ALA A 140 16.24 -15.25 12.82
CA ALA A 140 16.63 -16.25 11.83
C ALA A 140 17.93 -15.84 11.09
N ALA A 141 18.08 -14.56 10.74
CA ALA A 141 19.27 -14.03 10.09
C ALA A 141 20.54 -14.20 10.96
N ASP A 142 20.43 -13.96 12.27
CA ASP A 142 21.53 -14.13 13.23
C ASP A 142 22.07 -15.57 13.29
N SER A 143 21.27 -16.56 12.88
CA SER A 143 21.70 -17.96 12.80
C SER A 143 22.54 -18.29 11.56
N GLY A 144 22.62 -17.36 10.59
CA GLY A 144 23.26 -17.58 9.29
C GLY A 144 22.41 -18.40 8.30
N ALA A 145 21.14 -18.66 8.62
CA ALA A 145 20.19 -19.29 7.72
C ALA A 145 19.87 -18.39 6.52
N ARG A 146 19.49 -18.99 5.38
CA ARG A 146 18.87 -18.25 4.28
C ARG A 146 17.45 -17.87 4.69
N VAL A 147 17.15 -16.58 4.65
CA VAL A 147 15.86 -16.03 5.09
C VAL A 147 15.23 -15.26 3.94
N ILE A 148 13.96 -15.53 3.69
CA ILE A 148 13.12 -14.68 2.86
C ILE A 148 12.04 -14.07 3.76
N LEU A 149 11.96 -12.74 3.79
CA LEU A 149 10.87 -12.00 4.42
C LEU A 149 10.00 -11.39 3.32
N VAL A 150 8.72 -11.73 3.31
CA VAL A 150 7.72 -11.18 2.37
C VAL A 150 6.65 -10.39 3.11
N ASP A 151 6.18 -9.30 2.51
CA ASP A 151 5.07 -8.48 3.02
C ASP A 151 4.30 -7.83 1.87
N ASP A 152 2.99 -7.66 2.03
CA ASP A 152 2.10 -7.09 1.03
C ASP A 152 2.14 -5.55 1.00
N GLN A 153 2.54 -4.90 2.09
CA GLN A 153 2.53 -3.45 2.21
C GLN A 153 3.68 -2.80 1.40
N PRO A 154 3.59 -1.49 1.11
CA PRO A 154 4.64 -0.74 0.41
C PRO A 154 5.99 -0.74 1.12
N GLU A 155 6.00 -0.93 2.44
CA GLU A 155 7.18 -0.89 3.28
C GLU A 155 7.01 -1.69 4.58
N PRO A 156 8.10 -2.24 5.16
CA PRO A 156 8.06 -2.97 6.41
C PRO A 156 7.60 -2.14 7.61
N GLY A 157 6.98 -2.82 8.58
CA GLY A 157 6.54 -2.27 9.86
C GLY A 157 5.14 -2.74 10.26
N GLY A 158 4.30 -3.10 9.28
CA GLY A 158 2.92 -3.53 9.51
C GLY A 158 2.15 -2.53 10.38
N SER A 159 1.46 -3.03 11.41
CA SER A 159 0.64 -2.20 12.31
C SER A 159 1.42 -1.11 13.06
N LEU A 160 2.75 -1.23 13.21
CA LEU A 160 3.56 -0.19 13.82
C LEU A 160 3.54 1.12 13.03
N LEU A 161 3.28 1.07 11.72
CA LEU A 161 3.24 2.24 10.85
C LEU A 161 1.97 3.08 11.02
N SER A 162 0.90 2.45 11.50
CA SER A 162 -0.37 3.11 11.83
C SER A 162 -0.34 3.75 13.22
N GLY A 163 0.64 3.35 14.03
CA GLY A 163 0.91 3.89 15.35
C GLY A 163 1.49 5.31 15.32
N ARG A 164 1.41 6.02 16.45
CA ARG A 164 2.01 7.36 16.65
C ARG A 164 3.04 7.42 17.76
N THR A 165 2.89 6.59 18.78
CA THR A 165 3.63 6.72 20.05
C THR A 165 4.17 5.38 20.55
N GLU A 166 3.99 4.33 19.77
CA GLU A 166 4.42 2.97 20.05
C GLU A 166 5.94 2.92 20.12
N ARG A 167 6.43 2.10 21.05
CA ARG A 167 7.85 1.90 21.32
C ARG A 167 8.14 0.42 21.37
N VAL A 168 9.31 0.03 20.87
CA VAL A 168 9.84 -1.33 21.00
C VAL A 168 11.10 -1.23 21.85
N GLY A 169 11.02 -1.73 23.08
CA GLY A 169 12.06 -1.48 24.08
C GLY A 169 12.27 0.01 24.34
N ALA A 170 13.48 0.51 24.12
CA ALA A 170 13.86 1.90 24.35
C ALA A 170 13.64 2.82 23.14
N GLN A 171 13.34 2.28 21.96
CA GLN A 171 13.26 3.01 20.69
C GLN A 171 11.82 3.33 20.32
N THR A 172 11.62 4.38 19.52
CA THR A 172 10.33 4.58 18.85
C THR A 172 10.12 3.49 17.79
N ALA A 173 8.87 3.18 17.48
CA ALA A 173 8.56 2.16 16.47
C ALA A 173 9.23 2.42 15.10
N PRO A 174 9.25 3.66 14.54
CA PRO A 174 9.94 3.92 13.28
C PRO A 174 11.46 3.71 13.35
N GLU A 175 12.10 4.10 14.45
CA GLU A 175 13.55 3.89 14.65
C GLU A 175 13.89 2.40 14.70
N TRP A 176 13.10 1.62 15.45
CA TRP A 176 13.30 0.17 15.56
C TRP A 176 13.09 -0.53 14.21
N VAL A 177 12.03 -0.18 13.47
CA VAL A 177 11.78 -0.75 12.13
C VAL A 177 12.93 -0.42 11.18
N ALA A 178 13.43 0.83 11.19
CA ALA A 178 14.53 1.25 10.34
C ALA A 178 15.84 0.50 10.69
N GLU A 179 16.14 0.32 11.98
CA GLU A 179 17.31 -0.44 12.42
C GLU A 179 17.23 -1.90 11.99
N VAL A 180 16.13 -2.60 12.29
CA VAL A 180 15.96 -4.01 11.92
C VAL A 180 16.00 -4.17 10.41
N ARG A 181 15.35 -3.28 9.65
CA ARG A 181 15.40 -3.29 8.19
C ARG A 181 16.82 -3.15 7.67
N ALA A 182 17.59 -2.19 8.20
CA ALA A 182 18.98 -1.99 7.79
C ALA A 182 19.87 -3.22 8.09
N ALA A 183 19.64 -3.88 9.24
CA ALA A 183 20.35 -5.11 9.58
C ALA A 183 20.00 -6.27 8.62
N LEU A 184 18.72 -6.45 8.30
CA LEU A 184 18.26 -7.46 7.34
C LEU A 184 18.80 -7.18 5.92
N ASP A 185 18.78 -5.94 5.46
CA ASP A 185 19.31 -5.56 4.15
C ASP A 185 20.84 -5.76 4.05
N ALA A 186 21.56 -5.65 5.17
CA ALA A 186 23.00 -5.87 5.22
C ALA A 186 23.39 -7.36 5.33
N ALA A 187 22.44 -8.25 5.66
CA ALA A 187 22.70 -9.66 5.84
C ALA A 187 22.75 -10.38 4.48
N PRO A 188 23.86 -11.07 4.13
CA PRO A 188 24.09 -11.57 2.77
C PRO A 188 23.12 -12.66 2.31
N GLU A 189 22.57 -13.43 3.25
CA GLU A 189 21.66 -14.54 2.98
C GLU A 189 20.18 -14.18 3.25
N VAL A 190 19.89 -12.89 3.41
CA VAL A 190 18.53 -12.39 3.66
C VAL A 190 18.01 -11.66 2.44
N VAL A 191 16.77 -11.97 2.08
CA VAL A 191 16.03 -11.28 1.02
C VAL A 191 14.74 -10.71 1.61
N VAL A 192 14.58 -9.39 1.52
CA VAL A 192 13.36 -8.70 1.95
C VAL A 192 12.59 -8.25 0.71
N LEU A 193 11.33 -8.70 0.59
CA LEU A 193 10.42 -8.34 -0.49
C LEU A 193 9.17 -7.71 0.10
N HIS A 194 8.93 -6.44 -0.19
CA HIS A 194 7.67 -5.76 0.09
C HIS A 194 6.81 -5.73 -1.18
N ARG A 195 5.51 -5.39 -1.09
CA ARG A 195 4.56 -5.45 -2.21
C ARG A 195 4.47 -6.86 -2.82
N THR A 196 4.54 -7.88 -1.98
CA THR A 196 4.54 -9.29 -2.39
C THR A 196 3.35 -10.00 -1.77
N THR A 197 2.42 -10.43 -2.63
CA THR A 197 1.16 -11.13 -2.29
C THR A 197 1.16 -12.56 -2.78
#